data_AF-A0A512AYP3-F1
#
_entry.id   AF-A0A512AYP3-F1
#
_cell.length_a   1.000
_cell.length_b   1.000
_cell.length_c   1.000
_cell.angle_alpha   90.00
_cell.angle_beta   90.00
_cell.angle_gamma   90.00
#
_symmetry.space_group_name_H-M   'P 1'
#
loop_
_entity.id
_entity.type
_entity.pdbx_description
1 polymer ?
#
loop_
_entity_poly.entity_id
_entity_poly.type
_entity_poly.pdbx_seq_one_letter_code
_entity_poly.pdbx_strand_id
1 'polypeptide(L)' 'MVIDYLCKVEAMDIGSLKKQERESLVTILSYLGRRERNPWLVQQIRRNINRLRDDKPY' A
#
# COMPACT_ATOMS: atom_id res chain seq x y z
N MET A 1 1.64 13.96 4.97
CA MET A 1 0.32 13.48 5.44
C MET A 1 0.06 12.07 4.89
N VAL A 2 -0.95 11.34 5.39
CA VAL A 2 -1.29 9.98 4.91
C VAL A 2 -1.50 9.95 3.39
N ILE A 3 -2.05 11.03 2.84
CA ILE A 3 -2.23 11.24 1.39
C ILE A 3 -0.89 11.20 0.64
N ASP A 4 0.12 11.97 1.07
CA ASP A 4 1.44 11.98 0.42
C ASP A 4 2.10 10.60 0.42
N TYR A 5 1.90 9.84 1.51
CA TYR A 5 2.43 8.48 1.62
C TYR A 5 1.74 7.54 0.62
N LEU A 6 0.43 7.64 0.47
CA LEU A 6 -0.32 6.85 -0.51
C LEU A 6 0.07 7.19 -1.94
N CYS A 7 0.22 8.47 -2.27
CA CYS A 7 0.67 8.90 -3.60
C CYS A 7 2.08 8.38 -3.91
N LYS A 8 3.00 8.39 -2.93
CA LYS A 8 4.34 7.81 -3.11
C LYS A 8 4.29 6.31 -3.37
N VAL A 9 3.50 5.56 -2.59
CA VAL A 9 3.35 4.12 -2.80
C VAL A 9 2.71 3.80 -4.14
N GLU A 10 1.75 4.61 -4.58
CA GLU A 10 1.08 4.44 -5.88
C GLU A 10 2.04 4.69 -7.05
N ALA A 11 2.94 5.68 -6.92
CA ALA A 11 3.97 5.99 -7.91
C ALA A 11 5.19 5.06 -7.87
N MET A 12 5.34 4.22 -6.83
CA MET A 12 6.42 3.23 -6.76
C MET A 12 6.19 2.08 -7.74
N ASP A 13 7.26 1.69 -8.44
CA ASP A 13 7.28 0.47 -9.24
C ASP A 13 7.37 -0.76 -8.33
N ILE A 14 6.23 -1.44 -8.15
CA ILE A 14 6.12 -2.60 -7.26
C ILE A 14 6.99 -3.76 -7.77
N GLY A 15 7.19 -3.89 -9.08
CA GLY A 15 8.03 -4.94 -9.68
C GLY A 15 9.48 -4.87 -9.20
N SER A 16 9.98 -3.66 -8.90
CA SER A 16 11.33 -3.44 -8.39
C SER A 16 11.51 -3.71 -6.89
N LEU A 17 10.42 -3.79 -6.11
CA LEU A 17 10.48 -3.95 -4.66
C LEU A 17 10.83 -5.39 -4.25
N LYS A 18 11.75 -5.53 -3.29
CA LYS A 18 12.01 -6.84 -2.67
C LYS A 18 10.78 -7.31 -1.88
N LYS A 19 10.61 -8.63 -1.75
CA LYS A 19 9.52 -9.23 -0.96
C LYS A 19 9.38 -8.61 0.44
N GLN A 20 10.50 -8.42 1.14
CA GLN A 20 10.51 -7.82 2.48
C GLN A 20 10.04 -6.37 2.51
N GLU A 21 10.33 -5.59 1.46
CA GLU A 21 9.87 -4.20 1.33
C GLU A 21 8.36 -4.17 1.07
N ARG A 22 7.85 -5.07 0.22
CA ARG A 22 6.41 -5.24 -0.02
C ARG A 22 5.67 -5.60 1.27
N GLU A 23 6.19 -6.55 2.04
CA GLU A 23 5.60 -6.95 3.34
C GLU A 23 5.59 -5.79 4.35
N SER A 24 6.67 -5.00 4.38
CA SER A 24 6.78 -3.81 5.23
C SER A 24 5.75 -2.74 4.84
N LEU A 25 5.60 -2.46 3.53
CA LEU A 25 4.61 -1.51 3.02
C LEU A 25 3.17 -1.97 3.31
N VAL A 26 2.87 -3.26 3.11
CA VAL A 26 1.55 -3.83 3.45
C VAL A 26 1.25 -3.67 4.94
N THR A 27 2.24 -3.87 5.81
CA THR A 27 2.09 -3.69 7.27
C THR A 27 1.77 -2.24 7.63
N ILE A 28 2.51 -1.29 7.06
CA ILE A 28 2.28 0.15 7.27
C ILE A 28 0.90 0.57 6.76
N LEU A 29 0.54 0.16 5.55
CA LEU A 29 -0.77 0.45 4.96
C LEU A 29 -1.91 -0.16 5.79
N SER A 30 -1.74 -1.38 6.29
CA SER A 30 -2.74 -2.03 7.16
C SER A 30 -2.93 -1.29 8.48
N TYR A 31 -1.84 -0.77 9.05
CA TYR A 31 -1.91 0.07 10.25
C TYR A 31 -2.62 1.40 9.98
N LEU A 32 -2.29 2.06 8.87
CA LEU A 32 -2.95 3.29 8.43
C LEU A 32 -4.45 3.08 8.19
N GLY A 33 -4.82 1.99 7.52
CA GLY A 33 -6.22 1.67 7.22
C GLY A 33 -7.10 1.41 8.45
N ARG A 34 -6.50 1.02 9.59
CA ARG A 34 -7.22 0.87 10.86
C ARG A 34 -7.44 2.19 11.60
N ARG A 35 -6.55 3.17 11.40
CA ARG A 35 -6.62 4.47 12.08
C ARG A 35 -7.36 5.52 11.27
N GLU A 36 -7.35 5.39 9.95
CA GLU A 36 -7.96 6.34 9.04
C GLU A 36 -9.49 6.22 9.06
N ARG A 37 -10.18 7.33 9.32
CA ARG A 37 -11.65 7.39 9.35
C ARG A 37 -12.24 7.79 8.01
N ASN A 38 -11.41 8.32 7.11
CA ASN A 38 -11.87 8.73 5.79
C ASN A 38 -12.08 7.48 4.89
N PRO A 39 -13.32 7.20 4.45
CA PRO A 39 -13.62 6.01 3.65
C PRO A 39 -12.90 6.00 2.29
N TRP A 40 -12.64 7.18 1.71
CA TRP A 40 -11.90 7.29 0.45
C TRP A 40 -10.44 6.86 0.61
N LEU A 41 -9.79 7.30 1.69
CA LEU A 41 -8.40 6.90 2.00
C LEU A 41 -8.31 5.42 2.34
N VAL A 42 -9.27 4.88 3.08
CA VAL A 42 -9.33 3.44 3.38
C VAL A 42 -9.46 2.61 2.09
N GLN A 43 -10.26 3.07 1.13
CA GLN A 43 -10.39 2.40 -0.17
C GLN A 43 -9.08 2.44 -0.96
N GLN A 44 -8.38 3.57 -0.97
CA GLN A 44 -7.06 3.73 -1.58
C GLN A 44 -6.00 2.82 -0.95
N ILE A 45 -5.96 2.78 0.39
CA ILE A 45 -5.09 1.88 1.16
C ILE A 45 -5.31 0.42 0.77
N ARG A 46 -6.57 -0.01 0.67
CA ARG A 46 -6.91 -1.39 0.26
C ARG A 46 -6.45 -1.70 -1.16
N ARG A 47 -6.62 -0.77 -2.11
CA ARG A 47 -6.13 -0.93 -3.49
C ARG A 47 -4.61 -1.11 -3.52
N ASN A 48 -3.87 -0.28 -2.79
CA ASN A 48 -2.41 -0.37 -2.71
C ASN A 48 -1.95 -1.68 -2.07
N ILE A 49 -2.62 -2.16 -1.01
CA ILE A 49 -2.32 -3.46 -0.40
C ILE A 49 -2.54 -4.60 -1.39
N ASN A 50 -3.64 -4.59 -2.14
CA ASN A 50 -3.90 -5.61 -3.15
C ASN A 50 -2.82 -5.58 -4.24
N ARG A 51 -2.47 -4.39 -4.75
CA ARG A 51 -1.39 -4.21 -5.74
C ARG A 51 -0.05 -4.78 -5.27
N LEU A 52 0.29 -4.59 -3.99
CA LEU A 52 1.52 -5.12 -3.37
C LEU A 52 1.48 -6.64 -3.15
N ARG A 53 0.29 -7.26 -3.12
CA ARG A 53 0.07 -8.70 -2.90
C ARG A 53 -0.14 -9.50 -4.18
N ASP A 54 -0.75 -8.90 -5.20
CA ASP A 54 -1.10 -9.53 -6.48
C ASP A 54 0.07 -9.63 -7.47
N ASP A 55 1.22 -9.04 -7.14
CA ASP A 55 2.47 -9.23 -7.87
C ASP A 55 3.04 -10.64 -7.54
N LYS A 56 2.26 -11.67 -7.87
CA LYS A 56 2.68 -13.06 -8.00
C LYS A 56 3.31 -13.19 -9.39
N PRO A 57 4.58 -13.60 -9.48
CA PRO A 57 5.14 -13.99 -10.77
C PRO A 57 4.40 -15.25 -11.22
N TYR A 58 3.71 -15.18 -12.36
CA TYR A 58 3.36 -16.35 -13.14
C TYR A 58 4.61 -16.92 -13.78
#